data_AF-A0A934NRH6-F1
#
_entry.id   AF-A0A934NRH6-F1
#
_cell.length_a   1.000
_cell.length_b   1.000
_cell.length_c   1.000
_cell.angle_alpha   90.00
_cell.angle_beta   90.00
_cell.angle_gamma   90.00
#
_symmetry.space_group_name_H-M   'P 1'
#
loop_
_entity.id
_entity.type
_entity.pdbx_description
1 polymer ?
#
loop_
_entity_poly.entity_id
_entity_poly.type
_entity_poly.pdbx_seq_one_letter_code
_entity_poly.pdbx_strand_id
1 'polypeptide(L)'
;MKNALTRAAEELAASDGPEQITVRAVAKSVGVTPTAAYRHFADRDELLDAVKQRAMVELATSIGGRLATIDPDDSSQAAALARLRASGEGYINFAIAEPGLFRTAFSRGGQITEPPSDPHTGYEPYQMLVSIVEGLVRAGLVAESDRAIVESTAWSTVHGLSLLLIDGPLRLLPEPAKHQLISETVDFVCSRYVSPS
;
A
#
# COMPACT_ATOMS: atom_id res chain seq x y z
N MET A 1 -8.70 -20.94 -13.40
CA MET A 1 -10.00 -20.32 -13.05
C MET A 1 -9.91 -19.44 -11.81
N LYS A 2 -9.35 -19.90 -10.67
CA LYS A 2 -9.13 -19.06 -9.46
C LYS A 2 -8.54 -17.67 -9.78
N ASN A 3 -7.43 -17.61 -10.53
CA ASN A 3 -6.81 -16.33 -10.93
C ASN A 3 -7.72 -15.41 -11.78
N ALA A 4 -8.54 -15.97 -12.66
CA ALA A 4 -9.45 -15.18 -13.50
C ALA A 4 -10.58 -14.56 -12.66
N LEU A 5 -11.11 -15.33 -11.70
CA LEU A 5 -12.08 -14.84 -10.72
C LEU A 5 -11.46 -13.76 -9.82
N THR A 6 -10.23 -13.95 -9.32
CA THR A 6 -9.57 -12.92 -8.49
C THR A 6 -9.32 -11.63 -9.26
N ARG A 7 -8.86 -11.72 -10.53
CA ARG A 7 -8.65 -10.53 -11.37
C ARG A 7 -9.96 -9.79 -11.65
N ALA A 8 -11.02 -10.51 -11.97
CA ALA A 8 -12.33 -9.90 -12.17
C ALA A 8 -12.87 -9.26 -10.87
N ALA A 9 -12.57 -9.84 -9.71
CA ALA A 9 -12.91 -9.26 -8.42
C ALA A 9 -12.12 -7.99 -8.10
N GLU A 10 -10.83 -7.96 -8.44
CA GLU A 10 -9.98 -6.77 -8.37
C GLU A 10 -10.50 -5.63 -9.28
N GLU A 11 -10.90 -5.94 -10.52
CA GLU A 11 -11.50 -4.95 -11.44
C GLU A 11 -12.81 -4.36 -10.87
N LEU A 12 -13.63 -5.17 -10.22
CA LEU A 12 -14.83 -4.68 -9.51
C LEU A 12 -14.44 -3.81 -8.30
N ALA A 13 -13.41 -4.21 -7.56
CA ALA A 13 -12.93 -3.50 -6.38
C ALA A 13 -12.31 -2.14 -6.73
N ALA A 14 -11.62 -2.03 -7.86
CA ALA A 14 -11.02 -0.78 -8.31
C ALA A 14 -12.07 0.34 -8.53
N SER A 15 -13.30 -0.03 -8.91
CA SER A 15 -14.37 0.93 -9.21
C SER A 15 -14.94 1.58 -7.94
N ASP A 16 -15.46 0.78 -6.99
CA ASP A 16 -16.15 1.30 -5.79
C ASP A 16 -15.69 0.68 -4.47
N GLY A 17 -14.63 -0.14 -4.47
CA GLY A 17 -14.08 -0.73 -3.26
C GLY A 17 -14.60 -2.14 -2.91
N PRO A 18 -14.29 -2.63 -1.70
CA PRO A 18 -14.46 -4.03 -1.31
C PRO A 18 -15.93 -4.51 -1.28
N GLU A 19 -16.89 -3.58 -1.19
CA GLU A 19 -18.32 -3.86 -1.17
C GLU A 19 -18.81 -4.48 -2.50
N GLN A 20 -18.13 -4.19 -3.60
CA GLN A 20 -18.47 -4.74 -4.93
C GLN A 20 -18.04 -6.21 -5.08
N ILE A 21 -17.14 -6.68 -4.22
CA ILE A 21 -16.63 -8.04 -4.28
C ILE A 21 -17.71 -9.00 -3.78
N THR A 22 -18.38 -9.67 -4.72
CA THR A 22 -19.28 -10.79 -4.42
C THR A 22 -19.04 -11.95 -5.37
N VAL A 23 -19.13 -13.19 -4.87
CA VAL A 23 -18.94 -14.40 -5.71
C VAL A 23 -19.87 -14.40 -6.93
N ARG A 24 -21.10 -13.88 -6.77
CA ARG A 24 -22.08 -13.79 -7.87
C ARG A 24 -21.70 -12.74 -8.91
N ALA A 25 -21.29 -11.54 -8.49
CA ALA A 25 -20.88 -10.48 -9.42
C ALA A 25 -19.65 -10.91 -10.23
N VAL A 26 -18.67 -11.52 -9.56
CA VAL A 26 -17.45 -12.04 -10.16
C VAL A 26 -17.73 -13.21 -11.10
N ALA A 27 -18.59 -14.16 -10.72
CA ALA A 27 -18.98 -15.25 -11.61
C ALA A 27 -19.65 -14.73 -12.89
N LYS A 28 -20.52 -13.72 -12.75
CA LYS A 28 -21.21 -13.06 -13.87
C LYS A 28 -20.21 -12.36 -14.80
N SER A 29 -19.23 -11.63 -14.27
CA SER A 29 -18.27 -10.89 -15.10
C SER A 29 -17.35 -11.80 -15.91
N VAL A 30 -17.04 -13.01 -15.42
CA VAL A 30 -16.24 -14.00 -16.15
C VAL A 30 -17.07 -15.04 -16.92
N GLY A 31 -18.40 -14.92 -16.94
CA GLY A 31 -19.29 -15.78 -17.71
C GLY A 31 -19.49 -17.21 -17.18
N VAL A 32 -19.33 -17.43 -15.86
CA VAL A 32 -19.53 -18.74 -15.21
C VAL A 32 -20.71 -18.72 -14.25
N THR A 33 -21.20 -19.91 -13.87
CA THR A 33 -22.25 -20.02 -12.86
C THR A 33 -21.70 -19.72 -11.46
N PRO A 34 -22.50 -19.17 -10.53
CA PRO A 34 -22.09 -19.01 -9.14
C PRO A 34 -21.60 -20.32 -8.50
N THR A 35 -22.26 -21.45 -8.81
CA THR A 35 -21.86 -22.78 -8.34
C THR A 35 -20.45 -23.17 -8.80
N ALA A 36 -20.04 -22.78 -10.02
CA ALA A 36 -18.68 -23.02 -10.50
C ALA A 36 -17.66 -22.12 -9.77
N ALA A 37 -18.00 -20.87 -9.48
CA ALA A 37 -17.15 -19.96 -8.71
C ALA A 37 -16.95 -20.43 -7.26
N TYR A 38 -17.99 -20.97 -6.61
CA TYR A 38 -17.92 -21.51 -5.25
C TYR A 38 -16.98 -22.74 -5.11
N ARG A 39 -16.59 -23.39 -6.22
CA ARG A 39 -15.55 -24.43 -6.19
C ARG A 39 -14.14 -23.88 -5.98
N HIS A 40 -13.95 -22.57 -6.18
CA HIS A 40 -12.65 -21.89 -6.05
C HIS A 40 -12.55 -20.98 -4.83
N PHE A 41 -13.70 -20.49 -4.35
CA PHE A 41 -13.84 -19.66 -3.16
C PHE A 41 -15.04 -20.14 -2.37
N ALA A 42 -14.83 -20.60 -1.13
CA ALA A 42 -15.89 -21.13 -0.28
C ALA A 42 -16.95 -20.07 0.03
N ASP A 43 -16.52 -18.82 0.19
CA ASP A 43 -17.37 -17.68 0.50
C ASP A 43 -16.81 -16.37 -0.07
N ARG A 44 -17.47 -15.25 0.29
CA ARG A 44 -17.03 -13.91 -0.08
C ARG A 44 -15.71 -13.53 0.59
N ASP A 45 -15.44 -14.01 1.79
CA ASP A 45 -14.30 -13.61 2.59
C ASP A 45 -13.01 -14.23 2.05
N GLU A 46 -13.04 -15.51 1.62
CA GLU A 46 -11.91 -16.13 0.92
C GLU A 46 -11.60 -15.41 -0.40
N LEU A 47 -12.63 -14.95 -1.12
CA LEU A 47 -12.46 -14.15 -2.33
C LEU A 47 -11.87 -12.76 -2.01
N LEU A 48 -12.37 -12.10 -0.97
CA LEU A 48 -11.87 -10.81 -0.50
C LEU A 48 -10.40 -10.89 -0.11
N ASP A 49 -9.98 -11.92 0.62
CA ASP A 49 -8.59 -12.12 1.01
C ASP A 49 -7.65 -12.26 -0.20
N ALA A 50 -8.09 -12.99 -1.23
CA ALA A 50 -7.34 -13.10 -2.48
C ALA A 50 -7.20 -11.75 -3.21
N VAL A 51 -8.23 -10.89 -3.16
CA VAL A 51 -8.16 -9.54 -3.75
C VAL A 51 -7.31 -8.60 -2.90
N LYS A 52 -7.37 -8.70 -1.57
CA LYS A 52 -6.52 -7.94 -0.64
C LYS A 52 -5.05 -8.19 -0.91
N GLN A 53 -4.65 -9.44 -1.11
CA GLN A 53 -3.28 -9.80 -1.48
C GLN A 53 -2.85 -9.14 -2.80
N ARG A 54 -3.72 -9.13 -3.81
CA ARG A 54 -3.43 -8.44 -5.08
C ARG A 54 -3.29 -6.94 -4.90
N ALA A 55 -4.18 -6.30 -4.14
CA ALA A 55 -4.11 -4.87 -3.85
C ALA A 55 -2.83 -4.49 -3.07
N MET A 56 -2.35 -5.35 -2.16
CA MET A 56 -1.06 -5.16 -1.49
C MET A 56 0.13 -5.25 -2.47
N VAL A 57 0.09 -6.18 -3.43
CA VAL A 57 1.10 -6.30 -4.50
C VAL A 57 1.12 -5.05 -5.39
N GLU A 58 -0.05 -4.52 -5.76
CA GLU A 58 -0.14 -3.28 -6.54
C GLU A 58 0.39 -2.06 -5.77
N LEU A 59 0.06 -1.95 -4.48
CA LEU A 59 0.64 -0.94 -3.60
C LEU A 59 2.17 -1.07 -3.51
N ALA A 60 2.69 -2.28 -3.30
CA ALA A 60 4.12 -2.53 -3.27
C ALA A 60 4.80 -2.19 -4.60
N THR A 61 4.14 -2.46 -5.72
CA THR A 61 4.61 -2.10 -7.07
C THR A 61 4.70 -0.59 -7.23
N SER A 62 3.71 0.17 -6.76
CA SER A 62 3.75 1.65 -6.76
C SER A 62 4.92 2.20 -5.95
N ILE A 63 5.15 1.65 -4.75
CA ILE A 63 6.30 2.00 -3.90
C ILE A 63 7.61 1.65 -4.61
N GLY A 64 7.72 0.43 -5.15
CA GLY A 64 8.90 -0.06 -5.86
C GLY A 64 9.26 0.78 -7.08
N GLY A 65 8.27 1.24 -7.84
CA GLY A 65 8.48 2.12 -8.99
C GLY A 65 9.11 3.46 -8.61
N ARG A 66 8.78 4.00 -7.43
CA ARG A 66 9.42 5.22 -6.89
C ARG A 66 10.82 4.94 -6.37
N LEU A 67 11.03 3.81 -5.69
CA LEU A 67 12.34 3.43 -5.18
C LEU A 67 13.37 3.16 -6.30
N ALA A 68 12.91 2.66 -7.45
CA ALA A 68 13.77 2.35 -8.60
C ALA A 68 14.46 3.59 -9.21
N THR A 69 14.08 4.81 -8.83
CA THR A 69 14.76 6.03 -9.26
C THR A 69 15.99 6.38 -8.43
N ILE A 70 16.30 5.58 -7.39
CA ILE A 70 17.40 5.79 -6.45
C ILE A 70 18.39 4.65 -6.65
N ASP A 71 19.69 4.99 -6.72
CA ASP A 71 20.75 3.99 -6.81
C ASP A 71 20.65 3.00 -5.63
N PRO A 72 20.48 1.69 -5.87
CA PRO A 72 20.38 0.70 -4.80
C PRO A 72 21.67 0.58 -3.97
N ASP A 73 22.82 0.93 -4.52
CA ASP A 73 24.13 0.80 -3.86
C ASP A 73 24.53 2.06 -3.07
N ASP A 74 23.81 3.18 -3.25
CA ASP A 74 24.08 4.42 -2.51
C ASP A 74 23.60 4.32 -1.06
N SER A 75 24.55 4.18 -0.13
CA SER A 75 24.31 4.09 1.31
C SER A 75 24.41 5.43 2.04
N SER A 76 24.49 6.55 1.32
CA SER A 76 24.55 7.88 1.91
C SER A 76 23.28 8.22 2.70
N GLN A 77 23.41 9.15 3.66
CA GLN A 77 22.26 9.70 4.37
C GLN A 77 21.22 10.32 3.42
N ALA A 78 21.68 11.00 2.37
CA ALA A 78 20.82 11.58 1.36
C ALA A 78 20.00 10.52 0.64
N ALA A 79 20.61 9.41 0.23
CA ALA A 79 19.90 8.31 -0.41
C ALA A 79 18.95 7.58 0.55
N ALA A 80 19.32 7.42 1.83
CA ALA A 80 18.44 6.83 2.83
C ALA A 80 17.16 7.66 3.04
N LEU A 81 17.29 8.99 3.18
CA LEU A 81 16.15 9.91 3.25
C LEU A 81 15.34 9.93 1.95
N ALA A 82 16.01 9.89 0.79
CA ALA A 82 15.33 9.82 -0.50
C ALA A 82 14.47 8.55 -0.63
N ARG A 83 14.92 7.40 -0.11
CA ARG A 83 14.12 6.15 -0.12
C ARG A 83 12.90 6.24 0.80
N LEU A 84 13.05 6.84 1.99
CA LEU A 84 11.91 7.14 2.86
C LEU A 84 10.90 8.03 2.13
N ARG A 85 11.38 9.10 1.49
CA ARG A 85 10.55 10.03 0.72
C ARG A 85 9.81 9.33 -0.42
N ALA A 86 10.55 8.62 -1.27
CA ALA A 86 10.02 7.88 -2.41
C ALA A 86 8.96 6.85 -1.99
N SER A 87 9.16 6.17 -0.86
CA SER A 87 8.19 5.19 -0.37
C SER A 87 6.88 5.81 0.10
N GLY A 88 6.96 6.93 0.83
CA GLY A 88 5.77 7.67 1.25
C GLY A 88 4.98 8.22 0.07
N GLU A 89 5.67 8.77 -0.93
CA GLU A 89 5.03 9.20 -2.18
C GLU A 89 4.37 8.04 -2.93
N GLY A 90 5.06 6.90 -3.08
CA GLY A 90 4.49 5.74 -3.78
C GLY A 90 3.23 5.20 -3.09
N TYR A 91 3.24 5.20 -1.76
CA TYR A 91 2.10 4.81 -0.94
C TYR A 91 0.89 5.73 -1.17
N ILE A 92 1.08 7.05 -1.05
CA ILE A 92 -0.02 8.02 -1.16
C ILE A 92 -0.53 8.12 -2.60
N ASN A 93 0.36 8.06 -3.58
CA ASN A 93 -0.02 8.09 -4.99
C ASN A 93 -0.86 6.87 -5.39
N PHE A 94 -0.55 5.68 -4.86
CA PHE A 94 -1.38 4.50 -5.08
C PHE A 94 -2.79 4.71 -4.51
N ALA A 95 -2.90 5.27 -3.29
CA ALA A 95 -4.20 5.54 -2.70
C ALA A 95 -5.07 6.48 -3.56
N ILE A 96 -4.46 7.53 -4.13
CA ILE A 96 -5.18 8.48 -5.00
C ILE A 96 -5.53 7.85 -6.35
N ALA A 97 -4.60 7.12 -6.97
CA ALA A 97 -4.79 6.53 -8.29
C ALA A 97 -5.81 5.38 -8.26
N GLU A 98 -5.76 4.56 -7.22
CA GLU A 98 -6.53 3.32 -7.09
C GLU A 98 -7.29 3.28 -5.74
N PRO A 99 -8.20 4.23 -5.46
CA PRO A 99 -8.84 4.36 -4.15
C PRO A 99 -9.69 3.14 -3.77
N GLY A 100 -10.32 2.48 -4.76
CA GLY A 100 -11.06 1.24 -4.54
C GLY A 100 -10.17 0.08 -4.10
N LEU A 101 -9.01 -0.09 -4.74
CA LEU A 101 -8.03 -1.11 -4.34
C LEU A 101 -7.37 -0.76 -3.00
N PHE A 102 -7.07 0.51 -2.74
CA PHE A 102 -6.56 0.94 -1.43
C PHE A 102 -7.53 0.64 -0.30
N ARG A 103 -8.81 0.98 -0.46
CA ARG A 103 -9.86 0.60 0.51
C ARG A 103 -9.93 -0.91 0.68
N THR A 104 -9.82 -1.66 -0.41
CA THR A 104 -9.85 -3.12 -0.37
C THR A 104 -8.69 -3.69 0.45
N ALA A 105 -7.45 -3.25 0.16
CA ALA A 105 -6.24 -3.67 0.87
C ALA A 105 -6.37 -3.53 2.40
N PHE A 106 -6.99 -2.43 2.86
CA PHE A 106 -7.15 -2.10 4.28
C PHE A 106 -8.57 -2.35 4.84
N SER A 107 -9.41 -3.06 4.09
CA SER A 107 -10.81 -3.31 4.48
C SER A 107 -10.95 -4.25 5.68
N ARG A 108 -12.02 -4.04 6.45
CA ARG A 108 -12.44 -4.98 7.50
C ARG A 108 -13.19 -6.16 6.87
N GLY A 109 -12.97 -7.36 7.40
CA GLY A 109 -13.48 -8.61 6.83
C GLY A 109 -12.39 -9.44 6.16
N GLY A 110 -12.69 -10.70 5.87
CA GLY A 110 -11.66 -11.70 5.56
C GLY A 110 -11.03 -12.30 6.82
N GLN A 111 -10.19 -13.30 6.64
CA GLN A 111 -9.40 -13.85 7.75
C GLN A 111 -8.24 -12.90 8.06
N ILE A 112 -7.92 -12.73 9.35
CA ILE A 112 -6.60 -12.22 9.74
C ILE A 112 -5.65 -13.38 9.43
N THR A 113 -5.14 -13.43 8.21
CA THR A 113 -4.12 -14.40 7.86
C THR A 113 -2.81 -13.91 8.45
N GLU A 114 -2.08 -14.81 9.11
CA GLU A 114 -0.67 -14.58 9.40
C GLU A 114 0.04 -14.14 8.10
N PRO A 115 1.04 -13.23 8.19
CA PRO A 115 1.80 -12.85 7.01
C PRO A 115 2.30 -14.11 6.28
N PRO A 116 2.31 -14.13 4.94
CA PRO A 116 2.72 -15.29 4.18
C PRO A 116 4.07 -15.81 4.68
N SER A 117 4.15 -17.11 4.95
CA SER A 117 5.38 -17.76 5.43
C SER A 117 6.49 -17.82 4.37
N ASP A 118 6.22 -17.43 3.12
CA ASP A 118 7.19 -17.38 2.03
C ASP A 118 7.69 -15.94 1.80
N PRO A 119 8.96 -15.63 2.13
CA PRO A 119 9.56 -14.30 1.97
C PRO A 119 9.69 -13.84 0.51
N HIS A 120 9.39 -14.70 -0.47
CA HIS A 120 9.38 -14.37 -1.90
C HIS A 120 7.97 -14.14 -2.47
N THR A 121 6.90 -14.28 -1.68
CA THR A 121 5.50 -14.18 -2.16
C THR A 121 4.84 -12.81 -2.06
N GLY A 122 5.54 -11.79 -1.60
CA GLY A 122 5.04 -10.43 -1.71
C GLY A 122 5.86 -9.49 -0.87
N TYR A 123 6.39 -8.45 -1.51
CA TYR A 123 6.86 -7.28 -0.80
C TYR A 123 5.65 -6.68 -0.08
N GLU A 124 5.39 -7.11 1.15
CA GLU A 124 4.38 -6.47 1.97
C GLU A 124 4.81 -5.00 2.13
N PRO A 125 3.96 -4.02 1.82
CA PRO A 125 4.33 -2.61 1.90
C PRO A 125 4.93 -2.23 3.26
N TYR A 126 4.51 -2.91 4.33
CA TYR A 126 5.09 -2.76 5.66
C TYR A 126 6.54 -3.29 5.73
N GLN A 127 6.84 -4.46 5.18
CA GLN A 127 8.22 -4.98 5.13
C GLN A 127 9.15 -4.08 4.31
N MET A 128 8.65 -3.45 3.24
CA MET A 128 9.42 -2.44 2.50
C MET A 128 9.78 -1.25 3.40
N LEU A 129 8.82 -0.75 4.19
CA LEU A 129 9.07 0.32 5.17
C LEU A 129 10.11 -0.12 6.21
N VAL A 130 10.00 -1.34 6.74
CA VAL A 130 10.96 -1.91 7.69
C VAL A 130 12.38 -1.87 7.11
N SER A 131 12.58 -2.34 5.88
CA SER A 131 13.90 -2.29 5.21
C SER A 131 14.39 -0.86 4.94
N ILE A 132 13.49 0.09 4.68
CA ILE A 132 13.84 1.50 4.50
C ILE A 132 14.31 2.11 5.82
N VAL A 133 13.62 1.84 6.93
CA VAL A 133 14.02 2.34 8.25
C VAL A 133 15.33 1.70 8.71
N GLU A 134 15.59 0.43 8.41
CA GLU A 134 16.91 -0.18 8.60
C GLU A 134 18.02 0.56 7.83
N GLY A 135 17.71 1.07 6.63
CA GLY A 135 18.60 1.94 5.87
C GLY A 135 18.92 3.25 6.63
N LEU A 136 17.92 3.87 7.25
CA LEU A 136 18.10 5.07 8.07
C LEU A 136 18.98 4.79 9.30
N VAL A 137 18.79 3.65 9.96
CA VAL A 137 19.63 3.24 11.08
C VAL A 137 21.08 3.03 10.65
N ARG A 138 21.31 2.29 9.56
CA ARG A 138 22.66 2.07 9.00
C ARG A 138 23.36 3.36 8.61
N ALA A 139 22.61 4.35 8.11
CA ALA A 139 23.12 5.67 7.76
C ALA A 139 23.37 6.58 9.00
N GLY A 140 23.04 6.12 10.21
CA GLY A 140 23.21 6.88 11.45
C GLY A 140 22.17 8.01 11.65
N LEU A 141 21.05 7.97 10.93
CA LEU A 141 19.98 8.97 11.01
C LEU A 141 18.92 8.64 12.07
N VAL A 142 18.82 7.35 12.45
CA VAL A 142 17.86 6.83 13.43
C VAL A 142 18.62 5.91 14.37
N ALA A 143 18.38 6.01 15.68
CA ALA A 143 18.91 5.06 16.65
C ALA A 143 18.13 3.73 16.54
N GLU A 144 18.80 2.58 16.70
CA GLU A 144 18.13 1.27 16.69
C GLU A 144 16.99 1.19 17.72
N SER A 145 17.15 1.85 18.88
CA SER A 145 16.09 1.95 19.91
C SER A 145 14.82 2.63 19.43
N ASP A 146 14.91 3.48 18.42
CA ASP A 146 13.81 4.32 17.93
C ASP A 146 13.17 3.74 16.66
N ARG A 147 13.73 2.67 16.11
CA ARG A 147 13.29 2.05 14.84
C ARG A 147 11.79 1.79 14.82
N ALA A 148 11.26 1.08 15.82
CA ALA A 148 9.85 0.68 15.85
C ALA A 148 8.88 1.88 15.90
N ILE A 149 9.25 2.95 16.63
CA ILE A 149 8.42 4.16 16.69
C ILE A 149 8.51 4.96 15.39
N VAL A 150 9.66 4.97 14.72
CA VAL A 150 9.84 5.58 13.39
C VAL A 150 9.00 4.87 12.33
N GLU A 151 9.04 3.54 12.27
CA GLU A 151 8.20 2.73 11.38
C GLU A 151 6.71 3.06 11.58
N SER A 152 6.24 3.01 12.83
CA SER A 152 4.84 3.27 13.17
C SER A 152 4.41 4.70 12.84
N THR A 153 5.26 5.69 13.10
CA THR A 153 4.97 7.11 12.85
C THR A 153 4.93 7.41 11.35
N ALA A 154 5.90 6.88 10.59
CA ALA A 154 5.94 7.04 9.14
C ALA A 154 4.70 6.42 8.48
N TRP A 155 4.37 5.17 8.84
CA TRP A 155 3.18 4.48 8.33
C TRP A 155 1.89 5.25 8.68
N SER A 156 1.72 5.64 9.94
CA SER A 156 0.52 6.34 10.40
C SER A 156 0.32 7.66 9.66
N THR A 157 1.41 8.38 9.36
CA THR A 157 1.35 9.67 8.66
C THR A 157 0.86 9.49 7.22
N VAL A 158 1.47 8.59 6.45
CA VAL A 158 1.10 8.39 5.03
C VAL A 158 -0.27 7.72 4.92
N HIS A 159 -0.59 6.77 5.80
CA HIS A 159 -1.90 6.12 5.82
C HIS A 159 -3.02 7.11 6.17
N GLY A 160 -2.82 7.93 7.21
CA GLY A 160 -3.77 8.96 7.61
C GLY A 160 -4.00 9.99 6.50
N LEU A 161 -2.93 10.47 5.85
CA LEU A 161 -3.06 11.40 4.73
C LEU A 161 -3.80 10.75 3.54
N SER A 162 -3.48 9.50 3.19
CA SER A 162 -4.19 8.75 2.14
C SER A 162 -5.70 8.71 2.41
N LEU A 163 -6.12 8.36 3.62
CA LEU A 163 -7.54 8.34 3.99
C LEU A 163 -8.18 9.73 3.88
N LEU A 164 -7.48 10.78 4.32
CA LEU A 164 -7.98 12.15 4.21
C LEU A 164 -8.14 12.62 2.76
N LEU A 165 -7.28 12.14 1.85
CA LEU A 165 -7.29 12.47 0.43
C LEU A 165 -8.34 11.69 -0.37
N ILE A 166 -8.65 10.44 0.01
CA ILE A 166 -9.60 9.60 -0.74
C ILE A 166 -11.02 9.62 -0.16
N ASP A 167 -11.16 9.74 1.16
CA ASP A 167 -12.45 9.66 1.87
C ASP A 167 -12.72 10.89 2.75
N GLY A 168 -11.67 11.61 3.16
CA GLY A 168 -11.78 12.78 4.03
C GLY A 168 -12.03 14.10 3.29
N PRO A 169 -11.99 15.23 4.02
CA PRO A 169 -12.26 16.55 3.45
C PRO A 169 -11.19 17.00 2.44
N LEU A 170 -9.98 16.45 2.50
CA LEU A 170 -8.88 16.85 1.61
C LEU A 170 -9.07 16.35 0.17
N ARG A 171 -10.02 15.44 -0.07
CA ARG A 171 -10.43 15.02 -1.42
C ARG A 171 -10.92 16.18 -2.29
N LEU A 172 -11.41 17.26 -1.67
CA LEU A 172 -11.95 18.46 -2.32
C LEU A 172 -10.86 19.47 -2.72
N LEU A 173 -9.60 19.26 -2.31
CA LEU A 173 -8.52 20.13 -2.72
C LEU A 173 -8.29 20.05 -4.24
N PRO A 174 -7.92 21.15 -4.91
CA PRO A 174 -7.42 21.10 -6.27
C PRO A 174 -6.18 20.20 -6.39
N GLU A 175 -6.01 19.52 -7.53
CA GLU A 175 -4.87 18.60 -7.74
C GLU A 175 -3.49 19.23 -7.46
N PRO A 176 -3.18 20.47 -7.86
CA PRO A 176 -1.91 21.11 -7.49
C PRO A 176 -1.71 21.22 -5.98
N ALA A 177 -2.77 21.48 -5.21
CA ALA A 177 -2.71 21.58 -3.76
C ALA A 177 -2.54 20.20 -3.10
N LYS A 178 -3.13 19.14 -3.67
CA LYS A 178 -2.88 17.76 -3.21
C LYS A 178 -1.41 17.37 -3.41
N HIS A 179 -0.85 17.64 -4.59
CA HIS A 179 0.56 17.34 -4.87
C HIS A 179 1.50 18.08 -3.91
N GLN A 180 1.24 19.37 -3.66
CA GLN A 180 2.02 20.13 -2.69
C GLN A 180 1.90 19.53 -1.28
N LEU A 181 0.69 19.23 -0.82
CA LEU A 181 0.46 18.63 0.50
C LEU A 181 1.19 17.29 0.68
N ILE A 182 1.22 16.45 -0.36
CA ILE A 182 1.94 15.17 -0.34
C ILE A 182 3.43 15.43 -0.14
N SER A 183 4.04 16.32 -0.93
CA SER A 183 5.46 16.67 -0.77
C SER A 183 5.74 17.18 0.63
N GLU A 184 5.01 18.18 1.09
CA GLU A 184 5.19 18.81 2.41
C GLU A 184 5.06 17.79 3.56
N THR A 185 4.09 16.86 3.46
CA THR A 185 3.89 15.84 4.49
C THR A 185 5.06 14.86 4.56
N VAL A 186 5.54 14.40 3.41
CA VAL A 186 6.66 13.47 3.36
C VAL A 186 7.96 14.18 3.76
N ASP A 187 8.17 15.41 3.32
CA ASP A 187 9.32 16.24 3.68
C ASP A 187 9.33 16.55 5.20
N PHE A 188 8.15 16.80 5.80
CA PHE A 188 8.00 16.95 7.24
C PHE A 188 8.44 15.69 8.00
N VAL A 189 8.05 14.50 7.55
CA VAL A 189 8.51 13.23 8.15
C VAL A 189 10.02 13.08 8.03
N CYS A 190 10.60 13.35 6.85
CA CYS A 190 12.03 13.26 6.62
C CYS A 190 12.83 14.27 7.46
N SER A 191 12.31 15.49 7.64
CA SER A 191 12.98 16.57 8.37
C SER A 191 13.32 16.22 9.81
N ARG A 192 12.59 15.28 10.41
CA ARG A 192 12.84 14.79 11.77
C ARG A 192 14.18 14.08 11.94
N TYR A 193 14.79 13.63 10.84
CA TYR A 193 16.01 12.84 10.85
C TYR A 193 17.20 13.59 10.23
N VAL A 194 16.99 14.82 9.79
CA VAL A 194 18.08 15.70 9.34
C VAL A 194 18.61 16.42 10.58
N SER A 195 19.90 16.28 10.87
CA SER A 195 20.55 17.06 11.94
C SER A 195 20.39 18.56 11.64
N PRO A 196 20.04 19.40 12.64
CA PRO A 196 20.06 20.84 12.44
C PRO A 196 21.50 21.27 12.15
N SER A 197 21.69 21.94 11.01
CA SER A 197 22.95 22.58 10.60
C SER A 197 23.39 23.68 11.56
#